data_AF-A0A819W2G0-F1
#
_entry.id   AF-A0A819W2G0-F1
#
_cell.length_a   1.000
_cell.length_b   1.000
_cell.length_c   1.000
_cell.angle_alpha   90.00
_cell.angle_beta   90.00
_cell.angle_gamma   90.00
#
_symmetry.space_group_name_H-M   'P 1'
#
loop_
_entity.id
_entity.type
_entity.pdbx_description
1 polymer ?
#
loop_
_entity_poly.entity_id
_entity_poly.type
_entity_poly.pdbx_seq_one_letter_code
_entity_poly.pdbx_strand_id
1 'polypeptide(L)'
;LIAEVDRYTEHAMEKLTSDILKARERIHVILNKLSVNDVTHDSKYAILYNNDFTDDVYFMHEELVQELEAQYEVNKSMYEQIEVWNQLFLEFQEFEKNASDPQRFHRRGYSALAEEKTRKKLEITLRECELRLQKLANEFIEKNNGQPFIMNANGKEIADYITQRKEDYAKAKEREREAAKAALITSTGTIVGRTPLKTKQITGTTPSVVSKRPDQSTNIRTPLTTSRRVGIPHLPTGKTPLDNSTMKTRSQQKQLQTTKRINMDATPSTIVTPVKQRRLIDQIVNTTENTSTHSLVVENTTMGLKSSMMV
;
A
#
# COMPACT_ATOMS: atom_id res chain seq x y z
N LEU A 1 -15.81 29.43 53.96
CA LEU A 1 -14.84 30.46 53.52
C LEU A 1 -13.51 29.82 53.20
N ILE A 2 -12.62 29.50 54.15
CA ILE A 2 -11.33 28.83 53.88
C ILE A 2 -11.54 27.54 53.06
N ALA A 3 -12.19 26.53 53.63
CA ALA A 3 -12.59 25.27 52.94
C ALA A 3 -13.58 25.42 51.76
N GLU A 4 -13.93 26.66 51.36
CA GLU A 4 -14.65 26.94 50.11
C GLU A 4 -13.67 27.43 49.04
N VAL A 5 -12.79 28.38 49.40
CA VAL A 5 -11.67 28.84 48.59
C VAL A 5 -10.76 27.67 48.23
N ASP A 6 -10.43 26.82 49.21
CA ASP A 6 -9.58 25.63 49.01
C ASP A 6 -10.14 24.74 47.88
N ARG A 7 -11.44 24.40 47.93
CA ARG A 7 -12.12 23.59 46.90
C ARG A 7 -12.17 24.27 45.53
N TYR A 8 -12.33 25.59 45.48
CA TYR A 8 -12.23 26.33 44.21
C TYR A 8 -10.80 26.32 43.64
N THR A 9 -9.76 26.37 44.49
CA THR A 9 -8.37 26.26 44.03
C THR A 9 -8.00 24.85 43.59
N GLU A 10 -8.44 23.81 44.31
CA GLU A 10 -8.28 22.40 43.90
C GLU A 10 -8.89 22.18 42.51
N HIS A 11 -10.14 22.58 42.30
CA HIS A 11 -10.82 22.38 41.02
C HIS A 11 -10.20 23.20 39.86
N ALA A 12 -9.66 24.39 40.15
CA ALA A 12 -8.90 25.16 39.16
C ALA A 12 -7.61 24.43 38.75
N MET A 13 -6.87 23.86 39.72
CA MET A 13 -5.66 23.07 39.47
C MET A 13 -5.95 21.76 38.73
N GLU A 14 -7.04 21.05 39.06
CA GLU A 14 -7.51 19.87 38.31
C GLU A 14 -7.74 20.22 36.84
N LYS A 15 -8.45 21.33 36.58
CA LYS A 15 -8.77 21.78 35.22
C LYS A 15 -7.50 22.12 34.44
N LEU A 16 -6.62 22.95 35.01
CA LEU A 16 -5.33 23.33 34.42
C LEU A 16 -4.46 22.11 34.11
N THR A 17 -4.39 21.15 35.05
CA THR A 17 -3.72 19.86 34.85
C THR A 17 -4.29 19.12 33.65
N SER A 18 -5.63 19.04 33.53
CA SER A 18 -6.27 18.40 32.37
C SER A 18 -6.00 19.12 31.04
N ASP A 19 -5.93 20.45 31.05
CA ASP A 19 -5.72 21.27 29.86
C ASP A 19 -4.24 21.20 29.39
N ILE A 20 -3.28 21.17 30.32
CA ILE A 20 -1.86 20.86 30.05
C ILE A 20 -1.71 19.46 29.43
N LEU A 21 -2.37 18.44 29.97
CA LEU A 21 -2.30 17.08 29.42
C LEU A 21 -2.89 16.99 27.99
N LYS A 22 -3.99 17.73 27.71
CA LYS A 22 -4.54 17.87 26.34
C LYS A 22 -3.60 18.62 25.39
N ALA A 23 -2.78 19.54 25.90
CA ALA A 23 -1.76 20.23 25.11
C ALA A 23 -0.61 19.28 24.74
N ARG A 24 -0.12 18.48 25.69
CA ARG A 24 0.90 17.44 25.43
C ARG A 24 0.43 16.39 24.43
N GLU A 25 -0.83 15.92 24.54
CA GLU A 25 -1.41 15.00 23.56
C GLU A 25 -1.48 15.62 22.16
N ARG A 26 -1.92 16.89 22.03
CA ARG A 26 -1.87 17.61 20.74
C ARG A 26 -0.45 17.67 20.18
N ILE A 27 0.54 18.01 20.99
CA ILE A 27 1.95 18.05 20.60
C ILE A 27 2.40 16.67 20.07
N HIS A 28 2.13 15.58 20.79
CA HIS A 28 2.46 14.22 20.33
C HIS A 28 1.76 13.85 19.02
N VAL A 29 0.48 14.21 18.85
CA VAL A 29 -0.25 13.99 17.59
C VAL A 29 0.38 14.76 16.41
N ILE A 30 0.86 15.99 16.62
CA ILE A 30 1.52 16.76 15.56
C ILE A 30 2.93 16.23 15.28
N LEU A 31 3.70 15.86 16.31
CA LEU A 31 5.01 15.24 16.16
C LEU A 31 4.94 13.94 15.35
N ASN A 32 3.95 13.09 15.63
CA ASN A 32 3.67 11.89 14.85
C ASN A 32 3.38 12.21 13.36
N LYS A 33 2.60 13.27 13.06
CA LYS A 33 2.37 13.74 11.68
C LYS A 33 3.64 14.27 11.01
N LEU A 34 4.51 14.95 11.76
CA LEU A 34 5.85 15.38 11.34
C LEU A 34 6.87 14.22 11.28
N SER A 35 6.43 12.99 11.60
CA SER A 35 7.21 11.75 11.74
C SER A 35 8.28 11.76 12.85
N VAL A 36 8.25 12.72 13.77
CA VAL A 36 9.21 12.83 14.88
C VAL A 36 8.85 11.84 15.99
N ASN A 37 9.31 10.60 15.84
CA ASN A 37 8.94 9.47 16.71
C ASN A 37 9.64 9.46 18.08
N ASP A 38 10.81 10.11 18.21
CA ASP A 38 11.52 10.26 19.47
C ASP A 38 11.91 11.72 19.67
N VAL A 39 11.44 12.30 20.77
CA VAL A 39 11.72 13.66 21.22
C VAL A 39 12.39 13.70 22.60
N THR A 40 12.71 12.53 23.19
CA THR A 40 13.23 12.41 24.56
C THR A 40 14.58 13.07 24.78
N HIS A 41 15.37 13.22 23.70
CA HIS A 41 16.74 13.78 23.73
C HIS A 41 16.84 15.18 23.10
N ASP A 42 15.75 15.75 22.59
CA ASP A 42 15.73 17.09 21.98
C ASP A 42 15.24 18.13 23.00
N SER A 43 16.09 19.12 23.28
CA SER A 43 15.82 20.17 24.26
C SER A 43 14.61 21.05 23.91
N LYS A 44 14.21 21.13 22.64
CA LYS A 44 12.98 21.84 22.23
C LYS A 44 11.72 21.25 22.89
N TYR A 45 11.70 19.94 23.13
CA TYR A 45 10.53 19.23 23.66
C TYR A 45 10.64 18.91 25.16
N ALA A 46 11.68 19.37 25.85
CA ALA A 46 11.92 19.11 27.27
C ALA A 46 10.71 19.49 28.17
N ILE A 47 9.92 20.50 27.78
CA ILE A 47 8.72 20.91 28.53
C ILE A 47 7.65 19.81 28.63
N LEU A 48 7.61 18.83 27.71
CA LEU A 48 6.70 17.68 27.77
C LEU A 48 6.91 16.81 29.02
N TYR A 49 8.12 16.85 29.58
CA TYR A 49 8.52 16.06 30.74
C TYR A 49 8.52 16.87 32.05
N ASN A 50 8.08 18.13 32.03
CA ASN A 50 7.89 18.91 33.27
C ASN A 50 6.68 18.37 34.06
N ASN A 51 6.81 18.25 35.38
CA ASN A 51 5.72 17.84 36.28
C ASN A 51 5.03 19.03 36.98
N ASP A 52 5.52 20.26 36.78
CA ASP A 52 4.87 21.46 37.28
C ASP A 52 3.66 21.82 36.41
N PHE A 53 2.48 21.93 37.04
CA PHE A 53 1.22 22.31 36.39
C PHE A 53 0.86 23.77 36.70
N THR A 54 1.58 24.71 36.07
CA THR A 54 1.36 26.16 36.20
C THR A 54 0.81 26.76 34.90
N ASP A 55 0.18 27.94 34.98
CA ASP A 55 -0.31 28.68 33.80
C ASP A 55 0.81 29.00 32.80
N ASP A 56 2.03 29.26 33.27
CA ASP A 56 3.21 29.47 32.42
C ASP A 56 3.56 28.21 31.62
N VAL A 57 3.54 27.03 32.26
CA VAL A 57 3.78 25.75 31.57
C VAL A 57 2.67 25.43 30.57
N TYR A 58 1.41 25.77 30.88
CA TYR A 58 0.32 25.68 29.92
C TYR A 58 0.54 26.59 28.71
N PHE A 59 0.93 27.85 28.92
CA PHE A 59 1.21 28.79 27.84
C PHE A 59 2.35 28.30 26.93
N MET A 60 3.45 27.80 27.51
CA MET A 60 4.57 27.22 26.73
C MET A 60 4.15 26.00 25.90
N HIS A 61 3.19 25.19 26.39
CA HIS A 61 2.63 24.10 25.58
C HIS A 61 1.75 24.61 24.44
N GLU A 62 0.91 25.63 24.65
CA GLU A 62 0.08 26.20 23.57
C GLU A 62 0.92 26.94 22.51
N GLU A 63 2.04 27.57 22.89
CA GLU A 63 3.02 28.16 21.96
C GLU A 63 3.70 27.08 21.11
N LEU A 64 4.14 25.98 21.73
CA LEU A 64 4.73 24.84 21.03
C LEU A 64 3.73 24.11 20.11
N VAL A 65 2.44 24.03 20.49
CA VAL A 65 1.38 23.55 19.58
C VAL A 65 1.33 24.43 18.33
N GLN A 66 1.25 25.76 18.48
CA GLN A 66 1.16 26.70 17.36
C GLN A 66 2.39 26.65 16.43
N GLU A 67 3.59 26.54 16.98
CA GLU A 67 4.82 26.41 16.19
C GLU A 67 4.82 25.11 15.35
N LEU A 68 4.43 23.99 15.96
CA LEU A 68 4.37 22.68 15.29
C LEU A 68 3.23 22.60 14.26
N GLU A 69 2.07 23.20 14.54
CA GLU A 69 0.97 23.31 13.57
C GLU A 69 1.39 24.16 12.36
N ALA A 70 2.09 25.28 12.57
CA ALA A 70 2.63 26.09 11.48
C ALA A 70 3.69 25.33 10.66
N GLN A 71 4.61 24.61 11.33
CA GLN A 71 5.62 23.77 10.66
C GLN A 71 4.98 22.63 9.84
N TYR A 72 3.87 22.07 10.32
CA TYR A 72 3.10 21.06 9.58
C TYR A 72 2.38 21.69 8.39
N GLU A 73 1.61 22.76 8.56
CA GLU A 73 0.76 23.35 7.52
C GLU A 73 1.58 23.83 6.30
N VAL A 74 2.79 24.36 6.51
CA VAL A 74 3.73 24.78 5.44
C VAL A 74 4.03 23.66 4.44
N ASN A 75 4.17 22.41 4.91
CA ASN A 75 4.57 21.25 4.10
C ASN A 75 3.53 20.11 4.14
N LYS A 76 2.29 20.42 4.52
CA LYS A 76 1.20 19.47 4.78
C LYS A 76 0.98 18.43 3.69
N SER A 77 0.92 18.88 2.43
CA SER A 77 0.73 17.98 1.28
C SER A 77 1.85 16.96 1.11
N MET A 78 3.08 17.25 1.57
CA MET A 78 4.17 16.29 1.64
C MET A 78 3.90 15.26 2.75
N TYR A 79 3.65 15.68 3.99
CA TYR A 79 3.40 14.78 5.12
C TYR A 79 2.18 13.86 4.88
N GLU A 80 1.08 14.40 4.36
CA GLU A 80 -0.12 13.63 4.01
C GLU A 80 0.15 12.60 2.90
N GLN A 81 0.94 12.97 1.88
CA GLN A 81 1.29 12.06 0.79
C GLN A 81 2.32 11.00 1.22
N ILE A 82 3.18 11.30 2.21
CA ILE A 82 4.10 10.34 2.86
C ILE A 82 3.28 9.31 3.64
N GLU A 83 2.28 9.74 4.40
CA GLU A 83 1.45 8.82 5.19
C GLU A 83 0.57 7.93 4.29
N VAL A 84 0.04 8.47 3.19
CA VAL A 84 -0.61 7.65 2.14
C VAL A 84 0.37 6.63 1.54
N TRP A 85 1.66 6.96 1.38
CA TRP A 85 2.67 5.99 0.95
C TRP A 85 2.94 4.91 2.00
N ASN A 86 3.07 5.28 3.28
CA ASN A 86 3.25 4.34 4.39
C ASN A 86 2.10 3.32 4.45
N GLN A 87 0.85 3.80 4.38
CA GLN A 87 -0.34 2.95 4.44
C GLN A 87 -0.42 1.99 3.24
N LEU A 88 -0.17 2.48 2.02
CA LEU A 88 -0.12 1.63 0.81
C LEU A 88 1.02 0.61 0.87
N PHE A 89 2.16 0.96 1.48
CA PHE A 89 3.29 0.04 1.62
C PHE A 89 3.02 -1.03 2.68
N LEU A 90 2.33 -0.69 3.78
CA LEU A 90 1.83 -1.66 4.76
C LEU A 90 0.79 -2.61 4.16
N GLU A 91 -0.18 -2.11 3.38
CA GLU A 91 -1.16 -2.96 2.65
C GLU A 91 -0.43 -3.93 1.70
N PHE A 92 0.58 -3.45 0.97
CA PHE A 92 1.43 -4.29 0.11
C PHE A 92 2.22 -5.35 0.88
N GLN A 93 2.78 -5.02 2.05
CA GLN A 93 3.48 -5.98 2.92
C GLN A 93 2.53 -7.06 3.47
N GLU A 94 1.34 -6.68 3.93
CA GLU A 94 0.34 -7.64 4.41
C GLU A 94 -0.19 -8.52 3.26
N PHE A 95 -0.40 -7.93 2.09
CA PHE A 95 -0.80 -8.65 0.88
C PHE A 95 0.25 -9.69 0.47
N GLU A 96 1.54 -9.33 0.42
CA GLU A 96 2.62 -10.28 0.08
C GLU A 96 2.82 -11.36 1.16
N LYS A 97 2.57 -11.05 2.44
CA LYS A 97 2.52 -12.04 3.52
C LYS A 97 1.37 -13.03 3.33
N ASN A 98 0.16 -12.55 3.04
CA ASN A 98 -1.00 -13.38 2.71
C ASN A 98 -0.80 -14.19 1.41
N ALA A 99 -0.08 -13.65 0.42
CA ALA A 99 0.31 -14.37 -0.80
C ALA A 99 1.44 -15.40 -0.59
N SER A 100 2.13 -15.37 0.55
CA SER A 100 3.16 -16.35 0.92
C SER A 100 2.58 -17.55 1.68
N ASP A 101 1.36 -17.45 2.23
CA ASP A 101 0.66 -18.54 2.92
C ASP A 101 0.32 -19.72 1.97
N PRO A 102 0.81 -20.95 2.24
CA PRO A 102 0.43 -22.15 1.50
C PRO A 102 -1.06 -22.52 1.64
N GLN A 103 -1.70 -22.17 2.75
CA GLN A 103 -3.11 -22.48 3.00
C GLN A 103 -4.07 -21.54 2.27
N ARG A 104 -3.59 -20.45 1.64
CA ARG A 104 -4.46 -19.49 0.95
C ARG A 104 -5.29 -20.13 -0.17
N PHE A 105 -4.75 -21.15 -0.85
CA PHE A 105 -5.44 -21.90 -1.89
C PHE A 105 -6.69 -22.66 -1.39
N HIS A 106 -6.73 -23.03 -0.10
CA HIS A 106 -7.86 -23.73 0.52
C HIS A 106 -8.93 -22.77 1.09
N ARG A 107 -8.69 -21.45 1.10
CA ARG A 107 -9.66 -20.47 1.60
C ARG A 107 -10.87 -20.43 0.66
N ARG A 108 -12.08 -20.68 1.18
CA ARG A 108 -13.33 -20.73 0.37
C ARG A 108 -13.54 -19.41 -0.38
N GLY A 109 -13.60 -19.49 -1.71
CA GLY A 109 -13.73 -18.31 -2.58
C GLY A 109 -12.40 -17.69 -3.04
N TYR A 110 -11.26 -18.34 -2.74
CA TYR A 110 -9.96 -17.98 -3.30
C TYR A 110 -9.99 -17.89 -4.84
N SER A 111 -9.29 -16.89 -5.38
CA SER A 111 -9.11 -16.71 -6.82
C SER A 111 -7.75 -16.06 -7.10
N ALA A 112 -6.84 -16.83 -7.70
CA ALA A 112 -5.51 -16.33 -8.09
C ALA A 112 -5.61 -15.14 -9.06
N LEU A 113 -6.66 -15.07 -9.89
CA LEU A 113 -6.91 -13.94 -10.78
C LEU A 113 -7.40 -12.69 -10.03
N ALA A 114 -8.00 -12.84 -8.85
CA ALA A 114 -8.33 -11.72 -7.98
C ALA A 114 -7.08 -11.22 -7.23
N GLU A 115 -6.29 -12.15 -6.65
CA GLU A 115 -5.00 -11.86 -6.01
C GLU A 115 -4.07 -11.08 -6.97
N GLU A 116 -3.90 -11.57 -8.20
CA GLU A 116 -2.99 -10.94 -9.16
C GLU A 116 -3.51 -9.60 -9.71
N LYS A 117 -4.83 -9.38 -9.70
CA LYS A 117 -5.42 -8.06 -9.99
C LYS A 117 -5.19 -7.08 -8.84
N THR A 118 -5.27 -7.54 -7.59
CA THR A 118 -4.99 -6.69 -6.42
C THR A 118 -3.50 -6.37 -6.30
N ARG A 119 -2.58 -7.33 -6.56
CA ARG A 119 -1.13 -7.08 -6.65
C ARG A 119 -0.83 -5.94 -7.63
N LYS A 120 -1.26 -6.11 -8.88
CA LYS A 120 -1.04 -5.10 -9.93
C LYS A 120 -1.68 -3.75 -9.62
N LYS A 121 -2.84 -3.72 -8.96
CA LYS A 121 -3.44 -2.46 -8.50
C LYS A 121 -2.54 -1.77 -7.47
N LEU A 122 -2.07 -2.51 -6.46
CA LEU A 122 -1.20 -1.98 -5.39
C LEU A 122 0.12 -1.45 -5.93
N GLU A 123 0.77 -2.20 -6.82
CA GLU A 123 2.00 -1.79 -7.52
C GLU A 123 1.80 -0.49 -8.31
N ILE A 124 0.67 -0.34 -9.03
CA ILE A 124 0.34 0.87 -9.76
C ILE A 124 0.09 2.04 -8.80
N THR A 125 -0.70 1.85 -7.73
CA THR A 125 -0.99 2.93 -6.78
C THR A 125 0.23 3.37 -5.96
N LEU A 126 1.13 2.45 -5.59
CA LEU A 126 2.41 2.78 -4.96
C LEU A 126 3.29 3.60 -5.91
N ARG A 127 3.44 3.17 -7.16
CA ARG A 127 4.23 3.92 -8.17
C ARG A 127 3.63 5.30 -8.47
N GLU A 128 2.32 5.44 -8.52
CA GLU A 128 1.66 6.74 -8.64
C GLU A 128 1.84 7.63 -7.40
N CYS A 129 1.82 7.04 -6.20
CA CYS A 129 2.09 7.72 -4.94
C CYS A 129 3.54 8.26 -4.90
N GLU A 130 4.51 7.45 -5.30
CA GLU A 130 5.93 7.81 -5.37
C GLU A 130 6.21 8.93 -6.39
N LEU A 131 5.55 8.89 -7.55
CA LEU A 131 5.62 9.97 -8.54
C LEU A 131 5.03 11.31 -8.02
N ARG A 132 4.02 11.26 -7.14
CA ARG A 132 3.48 12.46 -6.47
C ARG A 132 4.46 12.99 -5.43
N LEU A 133 5.09 12.12 -4.63
CA LEU A 133 6.14 12.52 -3.68
C LEU A 133 7.34 13.16 -4.38
N GLN A 134 7.81 12.60 -5.49
CA GLN A 134 8.87 13.19 -6.30
C GLN A 134 8.47 14.57 -6.84
N LYS A 135 7.23 14.73 -7.32
CA LYS A 135 6.72 16.04 -7.78
C LYS A 135 6.67 17.08 -6.65
N LEU A 136 6.17 16.70 -5.47
CA LEU A 136 6.13 17.56 -4.28
C LEU A 136 7.54 17.92 -3.77
N ALA A 137 8.50 17.01 -3.87
CA ALA A 137 9.89 17.24 -3.47
C ALA A 137 10.55 18.28 -4.40
N ASN A 138 10.35 18.15 -5.72
CA ASN A 138 10.84 19.12 -6.69
C ASN A 138 10.19 20.51 -6.48
N GLU A 139 8.88 20.56 -6.26
CA GLU A 139 8.17 21.81 -5.93
C GLU A 139 8.64 22.44 -4.61
N PHE A 140 9.10 21.64 -3.64
CA PHE A 140 9.70 22.16 -2.41
C PHE A 140 11.10 22.74 -2.67
N ILE A 141 11.94 22.01 -3.41
CA ILE A 141 13.28 22.44 -3.82
C ILE A 141 13.23 23.78 -4.58
N GLU A 142 12.29 23.92 -5.52
CA GLU A 142 12.07 25.17 -6.28
C GLU A 142 11.66 26.35 -5.39
N LYS A 143 10.83 26.12 -4.36
CA LYS A 143 10.37 27.17 -3.43
C LYS A 143 11.41 27.53 -2.37
N ASN A 144 12.21 26.55 -1.93
CA ASN A 144 13.06 26.64 -0.74
C ASN A 144 14.54 26.86 -1.11
N ASN A 145 14.81 27.69 -2.12
CA ASN A 145 16.15 28.06 -2.61
C ASN A 145 17.07 26.87 -2.92
N GLY A 146 16.52 25.80 -3.49
CA GLY A 146 17.27 24.59 -3.84
C GLY A 146 17.50 23.60 -2.70
N GLN A 147 16.99 23.86 -1.49
CA GLN A 147 17.13 22.94 -0.35
C GLN A 147 16.17 21.75 -0.48
N PRO A 148 16.64 20.49 -0.32
CA PRO A 148 15.79 19.31 -0.39
C PRO A 148 14.84 19.22 0.81
N PHE A 149 13.72 18.51 0.63
CA PHE A 149 12.83 18.17 1.73
C PHE A 149 13.46 17.07 2.59
N ILE A 150 13.93 17.44 3.79
CA ILE A 150 14.46 16.51 4.79
C ILE A 150 13.33 16.10 5.74
N MET A 151 13.12 14.79 5.89
CA MET A 151 12.16 14.24 6.84
C MET A 151 12.76 14.24 8.26
N ASN A 152 12.13 15.02 9.15
CA ASN A 152 12.59 15.29 10.53
C ASN A 152 12.97 14.02 11.32
N ALA A 153 12.22 12.93 11.12
CA ALA A 153 12.40 11.63 11.77
C ALA A 153 13.81 11.04 11.69
N ASN A 154 14.42 11.14 10.49
CA ASN A 154 15.58 10.33 10.11
C ASN A 154 16.73 11.18 9.56
N GLY A 155 16.54 12.49 9.35
CA GLY A 155 17.50 13.36 8.68
C GLY A 155 17.74 12.99 7.21
N LYS A 156 16.74 12.41 6.52
CA LYS A 156 16.87 11.90 5.14
C LYS A 156 15.93 12.57 4.17
N GLU A 157 16.33 12.63 2.90
CA GLU A 157 15.44 12.96 1.80
C GLU A 157 14.34 11.91 1.61
N ILE A 158 13.21 12.30 1.03
CA ILE A 158 12.09 11.40 0.79
C ILE A 158 12.44 10.24 -0.18
N ALA A 159 13.35 10.46 -1.13
CA ALA A 159 13.84 9.41 -2.02
C ALA A 159 14.57 8.31 -1.24
N ASP A 160 15.50 8.71 -0.36
CA ASP A 160 16.29 7.79 0.48
C ASP A 160 15.45 7.07 1.54
N TYR A 161 14.38 7.69 2.02
CA TYR A 161 13.40 7.02 2.88
C TYR A 161 12.69 5.89 2.14
N ILE A 162 12.18 6.15 0.93
CA ILE A 162 11.45 5.17 0.10
C ILE A 162 12.36 4.01 -0.30
N THR A 163 13.60 4.27 -0.72
CA THR A 163 14.57 3.22 -1.08
C THR A 163 14.93 2.37 0.13
N GLN A 164 15.28 2.99 1.27
CA GLN A 164 15.60 2.25 2.50
C GLN A 164 14.42 1.36 2.94
N ARG A 165 13.19 1.89 2.98
CA ARG A 165 12.01 1.13 3.46
C ARG A 165 11.72 -0.09 2.57
N LYS A 166 11.98 0.00 1.26
CA LYS A 166 11.91 -1.13 0.32
C LYS A 166 13.05 -2.13 0.52
N GLU A 167 14.27 -1.64 0.70
CA GLU A 167 15.43 -2.50 0.97
C GLU A 167 15.29 -3.27 2.28
N ASP A 168 14.87 -2.63 3.37
CA ASP A 168 14.76 -3.25 4.69
C ASP A 168 13.68 -4.34 4.69
N TYR A 169 12.60 -4.15 3.93
CA TYR A 169 11.61 -5.19 3.64
C TYR A 169 12.19 -6.35 2.82
N ALA A 170 12.97 -6.07 1.77
CA ALA A 170 13.62 -7.11 0.97
C ALA A 170 14.60 -7.94 1.81
N LYS A 171 15.45 -7.27 2.61
CA LYS A 171 16.39 -7.89 3.57
C LYS A 171 15.67 -8.69 4.65
N ALA A 172 14.45 -8.31 5.06
CA ALA A 172 13.64 -9.09 5.99
C ALA A 172 13.10 -10.37 5.33
N LYS A 173 12.51 -10.26 4.13
CA LYS A 173 11.96 -11.37 3.36
C LYS A 173 13.04 -12.39 2.93
N GLU A 174 14.26 -11.92 2.67
CA GLU A 174 15.41 -12.79 2.42
C GLU A 174 15.81 -13.58 3.67
N ARG A 175 15.99 -12.92 4.83
CA ARG A 175 16.29 -13.59 6.10
C ARG A 175 15.23 -14.61 6.51
N GLU A 176 13.94 -14.31 6.32
CA GLU A 176 12.85 -15.27 6.53
C GLU A 176 12.99 -16.51 5.63
N ARG A 177 13.29 -16.29 4.35
CA ARG A 177 13.52 -17.36 3.36
C ARG A 177 14.75 -18.20 3.69
N GLU A 178 15.79 -17.62 4.28
CA GLU A 178 16.98 -18.35 4.73
C GLU A 178 16.73 -19.14 6.01
N ALA A 179 16.06 -18.55 7.01
CA ALA A 179 15.63 -19.25 8.21
C ALA A 179 14.74 -20.45 7.88
N ALA A 180 13.80 -20.31 6.93
CA ALA A 180 12.95 -21.41 6.46
C ALA A 180 13.76 -22.55 5.79
N LYS A 181 14.78 -22.24 4.97
CA LYS A 181 15.71 -23.25 4.42
C LYS A 181 16.47 -23.97 5.53
N ALA A 182 17.02 -23.23 6.49
CA ALA A 182 17.79 -23.78 7.59
C ALA A 182 16.94 -24.70 8.49
N ALA A 183 15.72 -24.28 8.83
CA ALA A 183 14.76 -25.10 9.57
C ALA A 183 14.39 -26.38 8.81
N LEU A 184 14.22 -26.33 7.49
CA LEU A 184 13.94 -27.50 6.67
C LEU A 184 15.14 -28.49 6.63
N ILE A 185 16.37 -27.99 6.52
CA ILE A 185 17.58 -28.83 6.55
C ILE A 185 17.71 -29.53 7.91
N THR A 186 17.55 -28.78 9.00
CA THR A 186 17.62 -29.31 10.38
C THR A 186 16.53 -30.35 10.67
N SER A 187 15.29 -30.11 10.23
CA SER A 187 14.15 -31.01 10.49
C SER A 187 14.11 -32.26 9.58
N THR A 188 14.67 -32.18 8.37
CA THR A 188 14.72 -33.34 7.45
C THR A 188 16.00 -34.17 7.56
N GLY A 189 16.97 -33.75 8.40
CA GLY A 189 18.26 -34.43 8.58
C GLY A 189 19.11 -34.60 7.32
N THR A 190 18.70 -33.97 6.21
CA THR A 190 19.23 -34.27 4.88
C THR A 190 20.40 -33.35 4.57
N ILE A 191 21.61 -33.86 4.81
CA ILE A 191 22.85 -33.22 4.36
C ILE A 191 22.82 -33.16 2.83
N VAL A 192 22.60 -31.96 2.27
CA VAL A 192 22.57 -31.72 0.82
C VAL A 192 24.00 -31.79 0.26
N GLY A 193 24.49 -33.02 0.10
CA GLY A 193 25.89 -33.34 -0.16
C GLY A 193 26.10 -34.50 -1.14
N ARG A 194 25.15 -34.76 -2.05
CA ARG A 194 25.34 -35.62 -3.24
C ARG A 194 24.39 -35.24 -4.37
N THR A 195 24.97 -34.86 -5.51
CA THR A 195 24.31 -34.88 -6.82
C THR A 195 23.80 -36.30 -7.12
N PRO A 196 22.60 -36.52 -7.67
CA PRO A 196 22.11 -37.85 -8.04
C PRO A 196 22.91 -38.42 -9.23
N LEU A 197 24.00 -39.11 -8.92
CA LEU A 197 24.98 -39.55 -9.90
C LEU A 197 24.52 -40.83 -10.63
N LYS A 198 24.03 -40.66 -11.87
CA LYS A 198 23.78 -41.69 -12.89
C LYS A 198 23.03 -42.95 -12.42
N THR A 199 21.74 -43.03 -12.78
CA THR A 199 20.96 -44.29 -12.77
C THR A 199 21.75 -45.40 -13.46
N LYS A 200 22.15 -46.41 -12.68
CA LYS A 200 22.90 -47.58 -13.15
C LYS A 200 22.00 -48.38 -14.09
N GLN A 201 22.46 -48.64 -15.33
CA GLN A 201 21.71 -49.48 -16.26
C GLN A 201 21.54 -50.89 -15.69
N ILE A 202 20.30 -51.34 -15.55
CA ILE A 202 19.96 -52.73 -15.28
C ILE A 202 19.62 -53.36 -16.63
N THR A 203 20.51 -54.23 -17.11
CA THR A 203 20.31 -55.04 -18.32
C THR A 203 19.28 -56.13 -18.05
N GLY A 204 17.99 -55.80 -18.15
CA GLY A 204 16.88 -56.74 -18.05
C GLY A 204 16.58 -57.39 -19.40
N THR A 205 16.73 -58.72 -19.49
CA THR A 205 16.44 -59.50 -20.69
C THR A 205 14.94 -59.57 -21.00
N THR A 206 14.58 -59.53 -22.28
CA THR A 206 13.23 -59.84 -22.76
C THR A 206 12.88 -61.32 -22.56
N PRO A 207 11.58 -61.62 -22.42
CA PRO A 207 11.00 -62.74 -23.13
C PRO A 207 9.87 -62.27 -24.07
N SER A 208 9.80 -62.90 -25.25
CA SER A 208 8.69 -62.69 -26.20
C SER A 208 7.52 -63.60 -25.87
N VAL A 209 6.29 -63.08 -25.93
CA VAL A 209 5.07 -63.90 -26.01
C VAL A 209 4.22 -63.40 -27.19
N VAL A 210 3.90 -64.33 -28.09
CA VAL A 210 3.19 -64.07 -29.35
C VAL A 210 1.68 -63.99 -29.12
N SER A 211 1.02 -63.01 -29.75
CA SER A 211 -0.39 -63.16 -30.12
C SER A 211 -0.65 -62.60 -31.52
N LYS A 212 -1.64 -63.19 -32.20
CA LYS A 212 -1.76 -63.23 -33.66
C LYS A 212 -2.46 -62.00 -34.23
N ARG A 213 -1.96 -61.47 -35.35
CA ARG A 213 -2.76 -60.67 -36.30
C ARG A 213 -3.60 -61.59 -37.20
N PRO A 214 -4.74 -61.10 -37.72
CA PRO A 214 -5.10 -61.29 -39.12
C PRO A 214 -4.61 -60.11 -39.97
N ASP A 215 -4.39 -60.35 -41.27
CA ASP A 215 -3.90 -59.38 -42.24
C ASP A 215 -4.96 -59.09 -43.30
N GLN A 216 -5.00 -57.86 -43.82
CA GLN A 216 -5.64 -57.58 -45.11
C GLN A 216 -5.04 -56.33 -45.77
N SER A 217 -4.66 -56.50 -47.04
CA SER A 217 -4.01 -55.54 -47.92
C SER A 217 -4.97 -54.39 -48.34
N THR A 218 -4.52 -53.23 -48.83
CA THR A 218 -3.79 -53.05 -50.10
C THR A 218 -2.83 -51.84 -50.14
N ASN A 219 -1.98 -51.79 -51.17
CA ASN A 219 -0.96 -50.77 -51.42
C ASN A 219 -1.47 -49.61 -52.31
N ILE A 220 -0.80 -48.45 -52.25
CA ILE A 220 -0.46 -47.62 -53.43
C ILE A 220 0.72 -46.65 -53.12
N ARG A 221 1.45 -46.22 -54.16
CA ARG A 221 2.84 -45.67 -54.14
C ARG A 221 3.07 -44.90 -55.46
N THR A 222 3.80 -43.79 -55.62
CA THR A 222 4.80 -43.01 -54.81
C THR A 222 4.65 -41.50 -55.13
N PRO A 223 5.23 -40.54 -54.36
CA PRO A 223 5.15 -39.10 -54.67
C PRO A 223 6.04 -38.68 -55.86
N LEU A 224 5.81 -37.46 -56.38
CA LEU A 224 6.57 -36.85 -57.47
C LEU A 224 7.21 -35.51 -57.07
N THR A 225 8.23 -35.07 -57.82
CA THR A 225 9.11 -33.93 -57.48
C THR A 225 9.30 -32.98 -58.67
N THR A 226 10.02 -31.86 -58.44
CA THR A 226 10.70 -31.02 -59.46
C THR A 226 9.83 -29.99 -60.21
N SER A 227 10.28 -28.79 -60.64
CA SER A 227 11.23 -27.77 -60.10
C SER A 227 11.24 -26.54 -61.05
N ARG A 228 11.76 -25.38 -60.59
CA ARG A 228 12.14 -24.16 -61.39
C ARG A 228 10.98 -23.35 -62.04
N ARG A 229 11.18 -22.13 -62.56
CA ARG A 229 11.78 -20.86 -62.01
C ARG A 229 11.53 -19.71 -63.02
N VAL A 230 11.18 -18.49 -62.55
CA VAL A 230 11.26 -17.17 -63.25
C VAL A 230 10.36 -16.94 -64.49
N GLY A 231 9.68 -15.76 -64.56
CA GLY A 231 9.01 -15.28 -65.77
C GLY A 231 8.00 -14.11 -65.58
N ILE A 232 8.41 -12.88 -65.91
CA ILE A 232 7.64 -11.61 -66.06
C ILE A 232 7.93 -11.15 -67.52
N PRO A 233 7.12 -10.36 -68.31
CA PRO A 233 6.02 -9.40 -68.01
C PRO A 233 4.65 -9.78 -68.67
N HIS A 234 3.54 -9.00 -68.64
CA HIS A 234 3.35 -7.66 -69.23
C HIS A 234 2.00 -6.96 -68.89
N LEU A 235 1.88 -5.66 -69.23
CA LEU A 235 0.74 -4.75 -69.01
C LEU A 235 0.62 -3.78 -70.22
N PRO A 236 -0.58 -3.27 -70.55
CA PRO A 236 -0.67 -1.87 -71.01
C PRO A 236 -1.89 -1.05 -70.50
N THR A 237 -1.64 0.25 -70.30
CA THR A 237 -2.48 1.48 -70.40
C THR A 237 -4.01 1.39 -70.67
N GLY A 238 -4.88 2.28 -70.15
CA GLY A 238 -4.70 3.46 -69.27
C GLY A 238 -5.67 4.63 -69.59
N LYS A 239 -5.53 5.77 -68.86
CA LYS A 239 -6.15 7.12 -69.03
C LYS A 239 -7.54 7.40 -68.40
N THR A 240 -7.68 8.66 -67.92
CA THR A 240 -8.84 9.40 -67.35
C THR A 240 -9.28 10.51 -68.36
N PRO A 241 -10.14 11.56 -68.10
CA PRO A 241 -10.78 12.03 -66.85
C PRO A 241 -12.23 12.64 -66.94
N LEU A 242 -12.75 13.14 -65.79
CA LEU A 242 -13.73 14.25 -65.60
C LEU A 242 -15.21 14.05 -66.11
N ASP A 243 -16.25 14.80 -65.67
CA ASP A 243 -16.37 15.92 -64.72
C ASP A 243 -17.77 16.03 -64.01
N ASN A 244 -17.83 16.78 -62.89
CA ASN A 244 -18.92 17.54 -62.22
C ASN A 244 -20.38 16.99 -62.05
N SER A 245 -21.10 17.27 -60.93
CA SER A 245 -20.82 18.17 -59.78
C SER A 245 -21.19 17.57 -58.39
N THR A 246 -22.00 18.07 -57.43
CA THR A 246 -22.99 19.18 -57.34
C THR A 246 -23.18 19.67 -55.87
N MET A 247 -24.05 20.66 -55.62
CA MET A 247 -24.29 21.39 -54.35
C MET A 247 -24.95 20.55 -53.23
N LYS A 248 -24.51 20.64 -51.94
CA LYS A 248 -24.96 21.52 -50.79
C LYS A 248 -26.44 21.36 -50.37
N THR A 249 -26.89 21.55 -49.11
CA THR A 249 -26.41 22.34 -47.93
C THR A 249 -26.62 21.64 -46.56
N ARG A 250 -26.11 22.27 -45.47
CA ARG A 250 -26.27 21.93 -44.04
C ARG A 250 -27.18 22.95 -43.35
N SER A 251 -28.05 22.55 -42.41
CA SER A 251 -28.59 23.41 -41.33
C SER A 251 -29.35 22.62 -40.23
N GLN A 252 -29.60 23.27 -39.09
CA GLN A 252 -30.31 22.73 -37.91
C GLN A 252 -31.73 23.34 -37.79
N GLN A 253 -32.65 22.70 -37.03
CA GLN A 253 -33.35 23.38 -35.92
C GLN A 253 -34.21 22.44 -35.04
N LYS A 254 -34.67 22.96 -33.89
CA LYS A 254 -35.52 22.28 -32.89
C LYS A 254 -36.99 22.29 -33.30
N GLN A 255 -37.79 21.40 -32.70
CA GLN A 255 -39.09 21.80 -32.16
C GLN A 255 -39.48 20.96 -30.94
N LEU A 256 -40.34 21.51 -30.08
CA LEU A 256 -40.90 20.83 -28.90
C LEU A 256 -42.30 20.32 -29.21
N GLN A 257 -42.73 19.26 -28.53
CA GLN A 257 -44.16 19.00 -28.30
C GLN A 257 -44.41 18.65 -26.84
N THR A 258 -45.61 18.96 -26.36
CA THR A 258 -46.02 18.89 -24.96
C THR A 258 -47.34 18.12 -24.83
N THR A 259 -47.45 17.26 -23.82
CA THR A 259 -48.74 16.71 -23.36
C THR A 259 -48.73 16.55 -21.83
N LYS A 260 -49.92 16.58 -21.20
CA LYS A 260 -50.15 16.38 -19.76
C LYS A 260 -51.25 15.35 -19.53
N ARG A 261 -51.06 14.45 -18.55
CA ARG A 261 -52.04 13.82 -17.62
C ARG A 261 -51.20 12.88 -16.71
N ILE A 262 -51.13 13.01 -15.37
CA ILE A 262 -52.12 13.12 -14.27
C ILE A 262 -52.56 11.73 -13.76
N ASN A 263 -52.10 11.41 -12.54
CA ASN A 263 -52.60 10.43 -11.54
C ASN A 263 -52.62 8.92 -11.89
N MET A 264 -52.65 7.97 -10.94
CA MET A 264 -52.03 7.78 -9.59
C MET A 264 -52.22 6.29 -9.19
N ASP A 265 -51.68 5.88 -8.04
CA ASP A 265 -51.95 4.64 -7.28
C ASP A 265 -51.64 3.26 -7.88
N ALA A 266 -50.56 2.64 -7.38
CA ALA A 266 -50.55 1.27 -6.84
C ALA A 266 -49.22 0.97 -6.11
N THR A 267 -49.27 0.20 -5.02
CA THR A 267 -48.10 -0.33 -4.29
C THR A 267 -48.16 -1.88 -4.27
N PRO A 268 -47.21 -2.59 -3.64
CA PRO A 268 -45.92 -2.91 -4.23
C PRO A 268 -45.77 -4.43 -4.48
N SER A 269 -44.67 -4.86 -5.10
CA SER A 269 -44.23 -6.27 -5.03
C SER A 269 -42.72 -6.40 -5.06
N THR A 270 -42.23 -7.30 -4.21
CA THR A 270 -40.84 -7.39 -3.78
C THR A 270 -40.06 -8.40 -4.62
N ILE A 271 -38.94 -7.96 -5.21
CA ILE A 271 -37.84 -8.84 -5.61
C ILE A 271 -36.55 -8.30 -4.99
N VAL A 272 -35.99 -9.05 -4.04
CA VAL A 272 -34.77 -8.68 -3.33
C VAL A 272 -33.54 -9.05 -4.17
N THR A 273 -32.63 -8.10 -4.35
CA THR A 273 -31.23 -8.39 -4.73
C THR A 273 -30.27 -7.69 -3.76
N PRO A 274 -29.24 -8.37 -3.24
CA PRO A 274 -28.39 -7.81 -2.20
C PRO A 274 -27.32 -6.86 -2.78
N VAL A 275 -27.43 -5.58 -2.43
CA VAL A 275 -26.36 -4.59 -2.65
C VAL A 275 -25.18 -4.89 -1.74
N LYS A 276 -23.94 -4.90 -2.27
CA LYS A 276 -22.75 -4.82 -1.42
C LYS A 276 -21.62 -3.98 -2.02
N GLN A 277 -21.18 -3.01 -1.22
CA GLN A 277 -19.83 -2.40 -1.19
C GLN A 277 -19.27 -1.85 -2.51
N ARG A 278 -19.65 -0.60 -2.84
CA ARG A 278 -18.84 0.27 -3.71
C ARG A 278 -18.88 1.74 -3.26
N ARG A 279 -18.27 2.02 -2.09
CA ARG A 279 -17.78 3.33 -1.64
C ARG A 279 -16.99 3.14 -0.34
N LEU A 280 -15.70 3.43 -0.36
CA LEU A 280 -14.82 3.49 0.84
C LEU A 280 -13.55 4.33 0.58
N ILE A 281 -13.58 5.17 -0.45
CA ILE A 281 -12.45 6.04 -0.87
C ILE A 281 -12.82 7.52 -0.64
N ASP A 282 -14.10 7.87 -0.77
CA ASP A 282 -14.61 9.25 -0.69
C ASP A 282 -14.96 9.72 0.75
N GLN A 283 -14.56 8.99 1.80
CA GLN A 283 -15.10 9.19 3.17
C GLN A 283 -14.05 9.27 4.30
N ILE A 284 -12.77 8.98 4.04
CA ILE A 284 -11.73 8.85 5.08
C ILE A 284 -11.21 10.20 5.60
N VAL A 285 -11.41 11.29 4.86
CA VAL A 285 -10.92 12.65 5.21
C VAL A 285 -11.57 13.22 6.48
N ASN A 286 -12.76 12.73 6.88
CA ASN A 286 -13.59 13.35 7.92
C ASN A 286 -13.90 12.45 9.14
N THR A 287 -13.11 11.41 9.42
CA THR A 287 -13.38 10.46 10.53
C THR A 287 -12.15 10.06 11.34
N THR A 288 -11.27 11.02 11.67
CA THR A 288 -10.12 10.82 12.58
C THR A 288 -10.34 11.39 13.99
N GLU A 289 -11.54 11.89 14.29
CA GLU A 289 -11.97 12.21 15.65
C GLU A 289 -12.69 11.02 16.29
N ASN A 290 -12.25 10.64 17.50
CA ASN A 290 -12.81 9.56 18.33
C ASN A 290 -12.71 8.12 17.79
N THR A 291 -11.60 7.43 18.11
CA THR A 291 -11.63 6.26 19.04
C THR A 291 -10.24 5.64 19.20
N SER A 292 -9.59 5.84 20.35
CA SER A 292 -8.53 4.94 20.84
C SER A 292 -8.30 5.10 22.35
N THR A 293 -9.22 4.60 23.16
CA THR A 293 -8.98 4.35 24.58
C THR A 293 -8.63 2.88 24.78
N HIS A 294 -7.35 2.57 24.95
CA HIS A 294 -6.96 1.25 25.46
C HIS A 294 -5.84 1.36 26.50
N SER A 295 -6.05 0.67 27.62
CA SER A 295 -5.18 0.76 28.80
C SER A 295 -3.86 0.01 28.60
N LEU A 296 -2.77 0.60 29.10
CA LEU A 296 -1.58 -0.13 29.54
C LEU A 296 -1.37 0.14 31.03
N VAL A 297 -1.58 -0.90 31.85
CA VAL A 297 -1.20 -0.92 33.26
C VAL A 297 0.31 -1.13 33.33
N VAL A 298 1.04 -0.23 33.99
CA VAL A 298 2.48 -0.39 34.24
C VAL A 298 2.68 -1.04 35.61
N GLU A 299 3.16 -2.29 35.62
CA GLU A 299 3.56 -2.97 36.85
C GLU A 299 4.93 -2.47 37.33
N ASN A 300 4.94 -1.75 38.46
CA ASN A 300 6.17 -1.24 39.08
C ASN A 300 7.00 -2.39 39.69
N THR A 301 8.06 -2.82 39.00
CA THR A 301 9.08 -3.72 39.56
C THR A 301 10.24 -2.94 40.17
N THR A 302 10.22 -2.74 41.49
CA THR A 302 11.30 -2.08 42.23
C THR A 302 12.53 -2.99 42.35
N MET A 303 13.61 -2.67 41.64
CA MET A 303 14.93 -3.26 41.86
C MET A 303 15.84 -2.26 42.60
N GLY A 304 16.04 -2.50 43.89
CA GLY A 304 16.77 -1.58 44.77
C GLY A 304 18.29 -1.63 44.61
N LEU A 305 18.92 -0.45 44.49
CA LEU A 305 20.37 -0.29 44.54
C LEU A 305 20.90 -0.57 45.95
N LYS A 306 21.62 -1.69 46.13
CA LYS A 306 22.47 -1.89 47.32
C LYS A 306 23.86 -1.34 47.05
N SER A 307 24.15 -0.17 47.60
CA SER A 307 25.52 0.32 47.74
C SER A 307 26.33 -0.64 48.62
N SER A 308 27.59 -0.87 48.24
CA SER A 308 28.52 -1.72 48.99
C SER A 308 29.90 -1.07 49.00
N MET A 309 30.12 -0.15 49.93
CA MET A 309 31.48 0.20 50.34
C MET A 309 32.13 -1.01 51.02
N MET A 310 33.39 -1.31 50.71
CA MET A 310 34.39 -1.63 51.73
C MET A 310 35.82 -1.61 51.15
N VAL A 311 36.69 -0.93 51.91
CA VAL A 311 38.17 -1.03 51.99
C VAL A 311 38.93 -1.08 50.66
#